data_AF-A0A818DRL9-F1
#
_entry.id   AF-A0A818DRL9-F1
#
_cell.length_a   1.000
_cell.length_b   1.000
_cell.length_c   1.000
_cell.angle_alpha   90.00
_cell.angle_beta   90.00
_cell.angle_gamma   90.00
#
_symmetry.space_group_name_H-M   'P 1'
#
loop_
_entity.id
_entity.type
_entity.pdbx_description
1 polymer ?
#
loop_
_entity_poly.entity_id
_entity_poly.type
_entity_poly.pdbx_seq_one_letter_code
_entity_poly.pdbx_strand_id
1 'polypeptide(L)'
;MFRERTTSYLRHLHLVVHSEQQRLRFPVYVIQQEESSSRPQHLEPSYETKANVFRTYLQTKCSNLHYCILSLFLILCLIGAIALLSSLLTHNTNIKQCPIYECSWMNATTDSIIGNTTTSYNFNVTSEISFVPNWNISFSSTITSTSTSTIIFDRNLLYGDNCTEHEQCTLSKNLFCEYEFDLNQKHCFCETTYFWNKNTQQCEPKKDINEVCQYDNECRLDLGITCDLKTGANIRHCRCMGEYYWSKISNCGALKIQDFVHCTDEIYISSCLVKEIDNGIYHNVNIRQIQDDEIEFDYFVLDSPEIQEIERIECCWSINKRYCFGIDNETNKLLIVIIDINGIESYRRINQSVIGLPNVLRQTDNTVVCYVEGNDSNLLSITIEPKNNDLLTVHQRGGKTYGERSCFIAINRTAYCFYRDIDRHLTVVAMNGTTTIQDVHMDVHPDTNLKTGPSCGWVGTNILLKLYCFAVFNDEKIHRIEQKDNIWTNWTIMPSDKIFIQRPLFVTSKPPEDISTAQSCHVLAIDTSNEVYVSSNTNCAHQESFSPWSLLQTDVGLLSFNGSFRLRDGRVGVYGIGIDDLPYYTTMNPVTHNFEPIKLAVSFE
;
A
#
# COMPACT_ATOMS: atom_id res chain seq x y z
N MET A 1 -44.06 42.41 -35.57
CA MET A 1 -44.17 41.08 -36.21
C MET A 1 -42.78 40.46 -36.18
N PHE A 2 -42.45 39.80 -35.07
CA PHE A 2 -41.42 38.77 -34.89
C PHE A 2 -41.77 38.15 -33.53
N ARG A 3 -41.97 36.83 -33.53
CA ARG A 3 -42.56 36.05 -32.44
C ARG A 3 -41.44 35.13 -31.93
N GLU A 4 -40.69 35.59 -30.95
CA GLU A 4 -39.70 34.75 -30.27
C GLU A 4 -40.36 33.96 -29.15
N ARG A 5 -40.11 32.64 -29.17
CA ARG A 5 -40.41 31.72 -28.08
C ARG A 5 -39.35 31.91 -27.00
N THR A 6 -39.78 32.38 -25.83
CA THR A 6 -38.96 32.40 -24.61
C THR A 6 -38.78 30.98 -24.08
N THR A 7 -37.55 30.47 -24.10
CA THR A 7 -37.07 29.48 -23.12
C THR A 7 -36.43 30.24 -21.96
N SER A 8 -36.88 29.94 -20.75
CA SER A 8 -36.47 30.56 -19.50
C SER A 8 -35.04 30.22 -19.11
N TYR A 9 -34.16 31.23 -19.06
CA TYR A 9 -32.90 31.19 -18.31
C TYR A 9 -33.08 31.99 -17.01
N LEU A 10 -32.89 31.32 -15.87
CA LEU A 10 -32.63 31.97 -14.59
C LEU A 10 -31.21 32.55 -14.63
N ARG A 11 -31.07 33.88 -14.70
CA ARG A 11 -29.80 34.57 -14.41
C ARG A 11 -29.83 35.03 -12.96
N HIS A 12 -28.79 34.68 -12.20
CA HIS A 12 -28.51 35.31 -10.92
C HIS A 12 -28.23 36.79 -11.12
N LEU A 13 -29.06 37.64 -10.51
CA LEU A 13 -28.87 39.08 -10.49
C LEU A 13 -28.05 39.43 -9.25
N HIS A 14 -26.76 39.74 -9.42
CA HIS A 14 -25.96 40.31 -8.34
C HIS A 14 -26.11 41.84 -8.34
N LEU A 15 -26.72 42.36 -7.28
CA LEU A 15 -26.80 43.80 -7.04
C LEU A 15 -25.58 44.20 -6.19
N VAL A 16 -24.58 44.82 -6.82
CA VAL A 16 -23.40 45.37 -6.13
C VAL A 16 -23.68 46.82 -5.79
N VAL A 17 -23.89 47.11 -4.50
CA VAL A 17 -23.90 48.48 -3.99
C VAL A 17 -22.50 48.78 -3.45
N HIS A 18 -21.81 49.74 -4.06
CA HIS A 18 -20.52 50.23 -3.57
C HIS A 18 -20.74 51.18 -2.39
N SER A 19 -20.22 50.79 -1.22
CA SER A 19 -19.92 51.69 -0.11
C SER A 19 -18.54 51.32 0.40
N GLU A 20 -17.64 52.29 0.44
CA GLU A 20 -16.33 52.13 1.06
C GLU A 20 -16.53 51.85 2.55
N GLN A 21 -15.85 50.81 3.03
CA GLN A 21 -15.82 50.31 4.41
C GLN A 21 -16.96 49.35 4.83
N GLN A 22 -16.54 48.09 5.02
CA GLN A 22 -17.22 46.93 5.62
C GLN A 22 -18.27 46.18 4.77
N ARG A 23 -17.90 44.95 4.36
CA ARG A 23 -18.79 43.95 3.75
C ARG A 23 -19.42 43.08 4.85
N LEU A 24 -20.73 43.22 5.06
CA LEU A 24 -21.55 42.23 5.75
C LEU A 24 -22.45 41.55 4.70
N ARG A 25 -22.45 40.22 4.65
CA ARG A 25 -23.37 39.43 3.80
C ARG A 25 -24.54 38.94 4.65
N PHE A 26 -25.76 39.18 4.18
CA PHE A 26 -26.97 38.55 4.71
C PHE A 26 -27.62 37.71 3.61
N PRO A 27 -28.04 36.46 3.87
CA PRO A 27 -28.84 35.69 2.93
C PRO A 27 -30.29 36.21 2.94
N VAL A 28 -30.83 36.49 1.74
CA VAL A 28 -32.25 36.78 1.52
C VAL A 28 -32.86 35.56 0.85
N TYR A 29 -33.83 34.91 1.50
CA TYR A 29 -34.62 33.83 0.91
C TYR A 29 -35.88 34.41 0.27
N VAL A 30 -36.06 34.17 -1.03
CA VAL A 30 -37.34 34.41 -1.72
C VAL A 30 -38.08 33.08 -1.79
N ILE A 31 -39.18 32.97 -1.05
CA ILE A 31 -40.12 31.85 -1.17
C ILE A 31 -41.11 32.22 -2.27
N GLN A 32 -41.09 31.48 -3.39
CA GLN A 32 -42.12 31.60 -4.41
C GLN A 32 -43.07 30.41 -4.30
N GLN A 33 -44.34 30.73 -4.02
CA GLN A 33 -45.45 29.81 -3.84
C GLN A 33 -46.01 29.45 -5.24
N GLU A 34 -45.90 28.18 -5.63
CA GLU A 34 -46.50 27.69 -6.89
C GLU A 34 -48.01 27.44 -6.70
N GLU A 35 -48.81 28.22 -7.41
CA GLU A 35 -50.24 27.96 -7.58
C GLU A 35 -50.51 26.98 -8.72
N SER A 36 -51.39 26.03 -8.42
CA SER A 36 -51.94 24.98 -9.26
C SER A 36 -52.85 25.48 -10.39
N SER A 37 -52.66 24.98 -11.62
CA SER A 37 -53.71 24.67 -12.61
C SER A 37 -53.02 23.91 -13.77
N SER A 38 -53.56 22.92 -14.49
CA SER A 38 -54.91 22.43 -14.73
C SER A 38 -54.83 21.00 -15.30
N ARG A 39 -55.90 20.21 -15.11
CA ARG A 39 -56.11 18.82 -15.55
C ARG A 39 -56.00 18.58 -17.08
N PRO A 40 -55.80 17.32 -17.50
CA PRO A 40 -55.48 16.92 -18.87
C PRO A 40 -56.72 16.57 -19.72
N GLN A 41 -56.59 16.74 -21.04
CA GLN A 41 -57.51 16.16 -22.03
C GLN A 41 -56.99 14.81 -22.53
N HIS A 42 -57.90 13.84 -22.49
CA HIS A 42 -57.84 12.50 -23.07
C HIS A 42 -57.43 12.50 -24.54
N LEU A 43 -56.54 11.56 -24.90
CA LEU A 43 -56.50 10.89 -26.20
C LEU A 43 -56.04 9.44 -25.97
N GLU A 44 -56.92 8.50 -26.27
CA GLU A 44 -56.68 7.06 -26.29
C GLU A 44 -55.65 6.68 -27.37
N PRO A 45 -54.96 5.54 -27.20
CA PRO A 45 -54.73 4.66 -28.33
C PRO A 45 -55.32 3.26 -28.10
N SER A 46 -55.85 2.77 -29.22
CA SER A 46 -56.59 1.54 -29.43
C SER A 46 -55.85 0.26 -29.05
N TYR A 47 -56.65 -0.67 -28.51
CA TYR A 47 -56.40 -2.10 -28.38
C TYR A 47 -56.15 -2.75 -29.74
N GLU A 48 -54.97 -3.35 -29.93
CA GLU A 48 -54.63 -4.50 -30.80
C GLU A 48 -53.09 -4.52 -30.87
N THR A 49 -52.33 -5.32 -30.13
CA THR A 49 -51.92 -6.66 -30.54
C THR A 49 -51.19 -7.33 -29.35
N LYS A 50 -51.91 -8.05 -28.48
CA LYS A 50 -51.32 -8.94 -27.45
C LYS A 50 -51.56 -10.40 -27.83
N ALA A 51 -50.81 -10.88 -28.82
CA ALA A 51 -50.74 -12.29 -29.16
C ALA A 51 -49.50 -12.57 -30.01
N ASN A 52 -48.28 -12.41 -29.44
CA ASN A 52 -47.07 -13.05 -30.00
C ASN A 52 -45.84 -13.09 -29.06
N VAL A 53 -45.96 -12.78 -27.76
CA VAL A 53 -44.79 -12.76 -26.84
C VAL A 53 -44.72 -13.97 -25.89
N PHE A 54 -45.70 -14.87 -25.91
CA PHE A 54 -45.71 -16.03 -24.99
C PHE A 54 -45.22 -17.35 -25.59
N ARG A 55 -44.82 -17.38 -26.88
CA ARG A 55 -44.36 -18.60 -27.56
C ARG A 55 -42.83 -18.76 -27.62
N THR A 56 -42.08 -17.69 -27.37
CA THR A 56 -40.60 -17.69 -27.44
C THR A 56 -39.92 -17.85 -26.08
N TYR A 57 -40.69 -17.83 -24.98
CA TYR A 57 -40.16 -17.96 -23.62
C TYR A 57 -40.12 -19.41 -23.09
N LEU A 58 -40.73 -20.37 -23.81
CA LEU A 58 -40.85 -21.77 -23.40
C LEU A 58 -40.04 -22.76 -24.24
N GLN A 59 -39.27 -22.30 -25.23
CA GLN A 59 -38.39 -23.16 -26.06
C GLN A 59 -36.90 -23.11 -25.70
N THR A 60 -36.49 -22.33 -24.70
CA THR A 60 -35.08 -22.13 -24.29
C THR A 60 -34.69 -22.84 -22.98
N LYS A 61 -35.51 -23.76 -22.45
CA LYS A 61 -35.19 -24.52 -21.22
C LYS A 61 -35.18 -26.05 -21.37
N CYS A 62 -34.83 -26.57 -22.55
CA CYS A 62 -34.58 -28.01 -22.76
C CYS A 62 -33.17 -28.33 -23.30
N SER A 63 -32.14 -27.58 -22.90
CA SER A 63 -30.73 -27.87 -23.23
C SER A 63 -29.83 -28.16 -22.01
N ASN A 64 -30.32 -28.07 -20.77
CA ASN A 64 -29.50 -28.20 -19.56
C ASN A 64 -29.49 -29.60 -18.90
N LEU A 65 -30.09 -30.62 -19.53
CA LEU A 65 -30.02 -31.99 -18.99
C LEU A 65 -28.59 -32.56 -19.06
N HIS A 66 -27.80 -32.16 -20.08
CA HIS A 66 -26.42 -32.62 -20.24
C HIS A 66 -25.49 -32.06 -19.15
N TYR A 67 -25.67 -30.81 -18.75
CA TYR A 67 -24.86 -30.19 -17.69
C TYR A 67 -25.16 -30.77 -16.31
N CYS A 68 -26.43 -31.07 -16.00
CA CYS A 68 -26.77 -31.71 -14.74
C CYS A 68 -26.18 -33.13 -14.60
N ILE A 69 -26.14 -33.90 -15.70
CA ILE A 69 -25.53 -35.24 -15.70
C ILE A 69 -24.00 -35.14 -15.55
N LEU A 70 -23.36 -34.18 -16.22
CA LEU A 70 -21.91 -33.97 -16.10
C LEU A 70 -21.50 -33.54 -14.68
N SER A 71 -22.27 -32.64 -14.06
CA SER A 71 -22.03 -32.21 -12.68
C SER A 71 -22.25 -33.35 -11.67
N LEU A 72 -23.28 -34.19 -11.87
CA LEU A 72 -23.50 -35.37 -11.02
C LEU A 72 -22.34 -36.38 -11.14
N PHE A 73 -21.82 -36.57 -12.35
CA PHE A 73 -20.70 -37.47 -12.60
C PHE A 73 -19.40 -36.96 -11.95
N LEU A 74 -19.12 -35.66 -12.04
CA LEU A 74 -17.97 -35.03 -11.38
C LEU A 74 -18.06 -35.13 -9.85
N ILE A 75 -19.24 -34.94 -9.27
CA ILE A 75 -19.45 -35.09 -7.82
C ILE A 75 -19.21 -36.55 -7.38
N LEU A 76 -19.69 -37.53 -8.16
CA LEU A 76 -19.47 -38.96 -7.85
C LEU A 76 -17.99 -39.36 -7.98
N CYS A 77 -17.27 -38.84 -8.96
CA CYS A 77 -15.83 -39.04 -9.08
C CYS A 77 -15.05 -38.41 -7.89
N LEU A 78 -15.46 -37.23 -7.43
CA LEU A 78 -14.85 -36.56 -6.29
C LEU A 78 -15.04 -37.36 -4.99
N ILE A 79 -16.26 -37.88 -4.77
CA ILE A 79 -16.57 -38.74 -3.62
C ILE A 79 -15.74 -40.03 -3.67
N GLY A 80 -15.57 -40.63 -4.86
CA GLY A 80 -14.71 -41.80 -5.05
C GLY A 80 -13.23 -41.53 -4.75
N ALA A 81 -12.71 -40.36 -5.15
CA ALA A 81 -11.33 -39.96 -4.88
C ALA A 81 -11.06 -39.72 -3.39
N ILE A 82 -12.01 -39.10 -2.67
CA ILE A 82 -11.92 -38.87 -1.22
C ILE A 82 -11.95 -40.21 -0.46
N ALA A 83 -12.80 -41.15 -0.88
CA ALA A 83 -12.83 -42.49 -0.30
C ALA A 83 -11.50 -43.24 -0.51
N LEU A 84 -10.88 -43.12 -1.69
CA LEU A 84 -9.57 -43.70 -1.97
C LEU A 84 -8.44 -43.06 -1.14
N LEU A 85 -8.43 -41.73 -0.99
CA LEU A 85 -7.46 -41.04 -0.12
C LEU A 85 -7.60 -41.45 1.34
N SER A 86 -8.83 -41.63 1.83
CA SER A 86 -9.06 -42.06 3.21
C SER A 86 -8.56 -43.48 3.49
N SER A 87 -8.55 -44.36 2.48
CA SER A 87 -8.01 -45.73 2.60
C SER A 87 -6.48 -45.79 2.57
N LEU A 88 -5.82 -44.81 1.93
CA LEU A 88 -4.35 -44.71 1.85
C LEU A 88 -3.73 -44.12 3.14
N LEU A 89 -4.49 -43.34 3.91
CA LEU A 89 -4.04 -42.77 5.19
C LEU A 89 -4.10 -43.75 6.37
N THR A 90 -4.77 -44.90 6.24
CA THR A 90 -4.89 -45.91 7.30
C THR A 90 -3.78 -46.98 7.30
N HIS A 91 -2.76 -46.86 6.46
CA HIS A 91 -1.66 -47.83 6.39
C HIS A 91 -0.27 -47.18 6.43
N ASN A 92 0.03 -46.37 7.46
CA ASN A 92 1.42 -46.18 7.87
C ASN A 92 1.61 -45.57 9.28
N THR A 93 1.52 -46.39 10.34
CA THR A 93 2.14 -46.06 11.63
C THR A 93 2.65 -47.33 12.31
N ASN A 94 3.86 -47.74 11.95
CA ASN A 94 4.70 -48.58 12.82
C ASN A 94 5.70 -47.66 13.52
N ILE A 95 5.35 -47.17 14.71
CA ILE A 95 6.31 -46.55 15.63
C ILE A 95 6.31 -47.36 16.92
N LYS A 96 7.49 -47.92 17.19
CA LYS A 96 7.84 -48.69 18.39
C LYS A 96 7.68 -47.83 19.64
N GLN A 97 6.89 -48.33 20.58
CA GLN A 97 6.87 -47.90 21.98
C GLN A 97 8.12 -48.42 22.70
N CYS A 98 8.73 -47.56 23.52
CA CYS A 98 9.57 -47.91 24.67
C CYS A 98 9.16 -47.02 25.86
N PRO A 99 9.38 -47.48 27.10
CA PRO A 99 8.41 -47.29 28.18
C PRO A 99 8.65 -46.06 29.04
N ILE A 100 7.53 -45.62 29.62
CA ILE A 100 7.36 -44.65 30.69
C ILE A 100 8.03 -45.19 31.96
N TYR A 101 8.94 -44.41 32.55
CA TYR A 101 9.35 -44.59 33.95
C TYR A 101 8.42 -43.76 34.84
N GLU A 102 7.70 -44.46 35.72
CA GLU A 102 7.00 -43.90 36.86
C GLU A 102 8.01 -43.34 37.88
N CYS A 103 7.85 -42.08 38.27
CA CYS A 103 8.41 -41.57 39.52
C CYS A 103 7.28 -41.42 40.54
N SER A 104 7.29 -42.34 41.50
CA SER A 104 6.44 -42.39 42.67
C SER A 104 6.73 -41.23 43.62
N TRP A 105 5.64 -40.64 44.12
CA TRP A 105 5.64 -39.65 45.19
C TRP A 105 5.98 -40.33 46.52
N MET A 106 7.02 -39.87 47.21
CA MET A 106 7.20 -40.12 48.64
C MET A 106 6.65 -38.91 49.42
N ASN A 107 5.48 -39.11 50.02
CA ASN A 107 4.98 -38.27 51.11
C ASN A 107 5.85 -38.51 52.35
N ALA A 108 6.49 -37.46 52.87
CA ALA A 108 7.01 -37.46 54.23
C ALA A 108 6.00 -36.75 55.13
N THR A 109 5.33 -37.53 55.97
CA THR A 109 4.47 -37.08 57.06
C THR A 109 5.32 -36.49 58.19
N THR A 110 4.95 -35.29 58.62
CA THR A 110 5.43 -34.63 59.83
C THR A 110 4.83 -35.30 61.07
N ASP A 111 5.63 -36.03 61.83
CA ASP A 111 5.29 -36.41 63.21
C ASP A 111 6.08 -35.56 64.21
N SER A 112 5.32 -34.82 65.01
CA SER A 112 5.78 -34.09 66.18
C SER A 112 6.14 -35.05 67.32
N ILE A 113 7.33 -34.92 67.89
CA ILE A 113 7.65 -35.49 69.21
C ILE A 113 8.18 -34.38 70.11
N ILE A 114 7.36 -34.00 71.08
CA ILE A 114 7.75 -33.24 72.27
C ILE A 114 8.35 -34.26 73.25
N GLY A 115 9.61 -34.05 73.66
CA GLY A 115 10.29 -34.90 74.62
C GLY A 115 11.51 -34.22 75.24
N ASN A 116 11.29 -33.58 76.40
CA ASN A 116 12.34 -33.15 77.31
C ASN A 116 13.02 -34.37 77.94
N THR A 117 14.30 -34.62 77.64
CA THR A 117 15.30 -35.11 78.62
C THR A 117 16.70 -35.06 78.02
N THR A 118 17.63 -34.49 78.77
CA THR A 118 19.06 -34.43 78.52
C THR A 118 19.73 -35.80 78.64
N THR A 119 20.19 -36.36 77.52
CA THR A 119 21.26 -37.37 77.48
C THR A 119 22.08 -37.21 76.20
N SER A 120 23.37 -36.97 76.36
CA SER A 120 24.36 -36.86 75.29
C SER A 120 24.65 -38.24 74.67
N TYR A 121 24.31 -38.41 73.39
CA TYR A 121 24.79 -39.54 72.58
C TYR A 121 25.81 -39.01 71.55
N ASN A 122 27.02 -39.58 71.56
CA ASN A 122 27.97 -39.46 70.45
C ASN A 122 27.52 -40.40 69.33
N PHE A 123 26.93 -39.84 68.26
CA PHE A 123 26.76 -40.55 67.00
C PHE A 123 27.98 -40.34 66.12
N ASN A 124 28.73 -41.42 65.88
CA ASN A 124 29.77 -41.46 64.86
C ASN A 124 29.10 -41.91 63.55
N VAL A 125 28.74 -40.95 62.68
CA VAL A 125 28.16 -41.25 61.37
C VAL A 125 29.30 -41.35 60.36
N THR A 126 29.72 -42.59 60.08
CA THR A 126 30.50 -42.93 58.89
C THR A 126 29.52 -43.34 57.79
N SER A 127 29.08 -42.38 56.97
CA SER A 127 28.40 -42.66 55.71
C SER A 127 29.10 -41.90 54.60
N GLU A 128 29.52 -42.62 53.57
CA GLU A 128 30.01 -42.05 52.31
C GLU A 128 28.94 -41.12 51.74
N ILE A 129 29.24 -39.82 51.72
CA ILE A 129 28.40 -38.81 51.07
C ILE A 129 28.85 -38.75 49.60
N SER A 130 28.01 -39.22 48.70
CA SER A 130 28.18 -39.02 47.26
C SER A 130 27.95 -37.54 46.95
N PHE A 131 29.00 -36.82 46.54
CA PHE A 131 28.91 -35.39 46.22
C PHE A 131 28.16 -35.16 44.91
N VAL A 132 27.13 -34.32 44.95
CA VAL A 132 26.51 -33.72 43.77
C VAL A 132 27.43 -32.58 43.29
N PRO A 133 27.72 -32.41 41.99
CA PRO A 133 28.55 -31.31 41.51
C PRO A 133 27.92 -29.95 41.87
N ASN A 134 28.76 -28.95 42.23
CA ASN A 134 28.43 -27.53 42.50
C ASN A 134 28.29 -27.08 43.97
N TRP A 135 28.81 -27.81 44.95
CA TRP A 135 28.81 -27.34 46.35
C TRP A 135 30.15 -26.66 46.67
N ASN A 136 30.14 -25.36 46.97
CA ASN A 136 31.29 -24.66 47.54
C ASN A 136 31.16 -24.66 49.07
N ILE A 137 32.05 -25.37 49.74
CA ILE A 137 32.10 -25.39 51.21
C ILE A 137 33.29 -24.51 51.63
N SER A 138 33.03 -23.41 52.34
CA SER A 138 34.07 -22.62 52.98
C SER A 138 33.94 -22.75 54.50
N PHE A 139 35.05 -23.05 55.17
CA PHE A 139 35.13 -23.14 56.62
C PHE A 139 35.82 -21.89 57.16
N SER A 140 35.12 -21.11 57.97
CA SER A 140 35.76 -20.13 58.83
C SER A 140 35.31 -20.31 60.28
N SER A 141 36.13 -20.98 61.09
CA SER A 141 36.46 -20.57 62.47
C SER A 141 37.10 -21.71 63.27
N THR A 142 38.03 -21.31 64.13
CA THR A 142 38.59 -22.10 65.21
C THR A 142 37.60 -22.06 66.39
N ILE A 143 36.90 -23.15 66.68
CA ILE A 143 35.93 -23.21 67.77
C ILE A 143 36.60 -23.82 69.02
N THR A 144 36.86 -22.97 70.01
CA THR A 144 37.00 -23.39 71.41
C THR A 144 35.76 -22.92 72.17
N SER A 145 35.09 -23.88 72.82
CA SER A 145 33.85 -23.77 73.61
C SER A 145 32.53 -24.07 72.87
N THR A 146 31.66 -24.71 73.64
CA THR A 146 30.40 -25.42 73.33
C THR A 146 29.33 -24.54 72.68
N SER A 147 29.52 -24.20 71.41
CA SER A 147 28.50 -23.58 70.56
C SER A 147 28.03 -24.59 69.53
N THR A 148 26.71 -24.75 69.41
CA THR A 148 26.06 -25.45 68.29
C THR A 148 26.42 -24.73 67.00
N SER A 149 27.32 -25.31 66.21
CA SER A 149 27.64 -24.85 64.87
C SER A 149 26.56 -25.32 63.90
N THR A 150 25.73 -24.39 63.44
CA THR A 150 24.79 -24.62 62.34
C THR A 150 25.60 -24.64 61.03
N ILE A 151 25.69 -25.79 60.39
CA ILE A 151 26.21 -25.89 59.03
C ILE A 151 25.10 -25.41 58.09
N ILE A 152 25.22 -24.20 57.55
CA ILE A 152 24.32 -23.68 56.54
C ILE A 152 24.86 -24.15 55.18
N PHE A 153 24.07 -24.93 54.46
CA PHE A 153 24.35 -25.28 53.07
C PHE A 153 23.71 -24.22 52.18
N ASP A 154 24.50 -23.22 51.77
CA ASP A 154 24.05 -22.24 50.77
C ASP A 154 24.02 -22.91 49.39
N ARG A 155 22.84 -23.38 49.01
CA ARG A 155 22.59 -23.89 47.67
C ARG A 155 22.34 -22.69 46.76
N ASN A 156 23.35 -22.31 46.00
CA ASN A 156 23.20 -21.32 44.94
C ASN A 156 22.21 -21.85 43.89
N LEU A 157 21.03 -21.26 43.85
CA LEU A 157 19.95 -21.57 42.90
C LEU A 157 20.33 -21.11 41.48
N LEU A 158 19.93 -21.89 40.49
CA LEU A 158 20.17 -21.64 39.07
C LEU A 158 18.98 -20.91 38.42
N TYR A 159 19.15 -20.48 37.16
CA TYR A 159 18.09 -19.84 36.40
C TYR A 159 16.81 -20.71 36.35
N GLY A 160 15.67 -20.11 36.70
CA GLY A 160 14.37 -20.78 36.75
C GLY A 160 14.08 -21.55 38.04
N ASP A 161 15.02 -21.67 38.98
CA ASP A 161 14.76 -22.29 40.28
C ASP A 161 13.92 -21.34 41.17
N ASN A 162 13.01 -21.92 41.96
CA ASN A 162 12.20 -21.18 42.94
C ASN A 162 13.08 -20.60 44.04
N CYS A 163 12.90 -19.31 44.31
CA CYS A 163 13.64 -18.59 45.34
C CYS A 163 12.68 -17.80 46.24
N THR A 164 13.12 -17.40 47.43
CA THR A 164 12.39 -16.49 48.32
C THR A 164 13.07 -15.14 48.44
N GLU A 165 14.40 -15.15 48.39
CA GLU A 165 15.31 -14.01 48.59
C GLU A 165 16.38 -13.96 47.50
N HIS A 166 16.91 -12.77 47.23
CA HIS A 166 17.84 -12.54 46.11
C HIS A 166 19.16 -13.31 46.29
N GLU A 167 19.62 -13.42 47.52
CA GLU A 167 20.89 -14.05 47.94
C GLU A 167 20.92 -15.56 47.65
N GLN A 168 19.75 -16.18 47.47
CA GLN A 168 19.66 -17.60 47.13
C GLN A 168 20.04 -17.87 45.67
N CYS A 169 19.91 -16.88 44.80
CA CYS A 169 20.28 -17.00 43.40
C CYS A 169 21.78 -16.85 43.22
N THR A 170 22.36 -17.58 42.26
CA THR A 170 23.81 -17.54 42.00
C THR A 170 24.24 -16.13 41.54
N LEU A 171 24.72 -15.29 42.46
CA LEU A 171 25.15 -13.91 42.16
C LEU A 171 26.29 -13.85 41.15
N SER A 172 27.19 -14.85 41.13
CA SER A 172 28.28 -14.92 40.14
C SER A 172 27.80 -15.13 38.70
N LYS A 173 26.50 -15.42 38.51
CA LYS A 173 25.83 -15.53 37.21
C LYS A 173 24.89 -14.36 36.93
N ASN A 174 24.91 -13.32 37.77
CA ASN A 174 24.01 -12.16 37.72
C ASN A 174 22.52 -12.55 37.73
N LEU A 175 22.12 -13.46 38.63
CA LEU A 175 20.72 -13.87 38.79
C LEU A 175 20.07 -13.17 40.01
N PHE A 176 18.83 -12.69 39.90
CA PHE A 176 17.99 -12.22 41.03
C PHE A 176 16.71 -13.02 41.17
N CYS A 177 16.24 -13.02 42.41
CA CYS A 177 14.96 -13.59 42.75
C CYS A 177 13.84 -12.61 42.42
N GLU A 178 13.17 -12.82 41.29
CA GLU A 178 12.08 -11.98 40.81
C GLU A 178 10.78 -12.78 40.67
N TYR A 179 9.66 -12.09 40.80
CA TYR A 179 8.34 -12.69 40.82
C TYR A 179 7.83 -12.93 39.40
N GLU A 180 7.53 -14.18 39.05
CA GLU A 180 6.94 -14.54 37.76
C GLU A 180 5.41 -14.53 37.88
N PHE A 181 4.77 -13.58 37.20
CA PHE A 181 3.32 -13.36 37.30
C PHE A 181 2.49 -14.59 36.92
N ASP A 182 2.93 -15.36 35.92
CA ASP A 182 2.17 -16.50 35.41
C ASP A 182 2.15 -17.70 36.38
N LEU A 183 3.18 -17.85 37.21
CA LEU A 183 3.31 -18.97 38.15
C LEU A 183 2.98 -18.60 39.60
N ASN A 184 2.78 -17.31 39.89
CA ASN A 184 2.53 -16.79 41.24
C ASN A 184 3.63 -17.24 42.25
N GLN A 185 4.87 -17.37 41.77
CA GLN A 185 6.05 -17.79 42.51
C GLN A 185 7.27 -16.95 42.09
N LYS A 186 8.26 -16.81 42.97
CA LYS A 186 9.52 -16.14 42.61
C LYS A 186 10.53 -17.16 42.10
N HIS A 187 11.24 -16.81 41.04
CA HIS A 187 12.30 -17.62 40.45
C HIS A 187 13.56 -16.78 40.22
N CYS A 188 14.70 -17.45 40.04
CA CYS A 188 15.94 -16.79 39.68
C CYS A 188 15.96 -16.41 38.18
N PHE A 189 15.99 -15.11 37.86
CA PHE A 189 16.01 -14.56 36.50
C PHE A 189 17.25 -13.71 36.21
N CYS A 190 17.47 -13.38 34.93
CA CYS A 190 18.45 -12.37 34.48
C CYS A 190 17.82 -10.96 34.46
N GLU A 191 18.62 -9.89 34.60
CA GLU A 191 18.05 -8.54 34.83
C GLU A 191 17.32 -8.17 33.56
N THR A 192 16.44 -7.18 33.62
CA THR A 192 15.69 -6.77 32.43
C THR A 192 16.58 -6.39 31.24
N THR A 193 17.84 -6.02 31.50
CA THR A 193 18.90 -5.70 30.52
C THR A 193 19.78 -6.88 30.10
N TYR A 194 19.56 -8.08 30.66
CA TYR A 194 20.31 -9.31 30.38
C TYR A 194 19.37 -10.44 29.93
N PHE A 195 19.94 -11.45 29.27
CA PHE A 195 19.24 -12.68 28.89
C PHE A 195 20.03 -13.90 29.34
N TRP A 196 19.34 -15.01 29.60
CA TRP A 196 19.99 -16.25 29.97
C TRP A 196 20.57 -16.95 28.74
N ASN A 197 21.90 -16.95 28.61
CA ASN A 197 22.56 -17.72 27.57
C ASN A 197 22.73 -19.17 28.04
N LYS A 198 21.91 -20.06 27.46
CA LYS A 198 21.92 -21.50 27.79
C LYS A 198 23.27 -22.18 27.51
N ASN A 199 24.06 -21.67 26.57
CA ASN A 199 25.35 -22.25 26.19
C ASN A 199 26.45 -21.88 27.19
N THR A 200 26.49 -20.62 27.66
CA THR A 200 27.49 -20.16 28.63
C THR A 200 27.05 -20.34 30.08
N GLN A 201 25.75 -20.64 30.32
CA GLN A 201 25.16 -20.81 31.65
C GLN A 201 25.34 -19.57 32.53
N GLN A 202 25.23 -18.39 31.90
CA GLN A 202 25.39 -17.07 32.50
C GLN A 202 24.38 -16.08 31.90
N CYS A 203 24.03 -15.04 32.66
CA CYS A 203 23.28 -13.90 32.14
C CYS A 203 24.21 -13.01 31.30
N GLU A 204 23.90 -12.86 30.02
CA GLU A 204 24.63 -12.01 29.08
C GLU A 204 23.83 -10.75 28.75
N PRO A 205 24.48 -9.61 28.46
CA PRO A 205 23.77 -8.38 28.09
C PRO A 205 22.86 -8.63 26.89
N LYS A 206 21.63 -8.10 26.94
CA LYS A 206 20.74 -8.08 25.78
C LYS A 206 21.37 -7.29 24.64
N LYS A 207 21.07 -7.75 23.45
CA LYS A 207 21.64 -7.31 22.19
C LYS A 207 20.90 -6.10 21.65
N ASP A 208 21.68 -5.19 21.06
CA ASP A 208 21.21 -3.96 20.43
C ASP A 208 20.83 -4.18 18.95
N ILE A 209 20.33 -3.12 18.31
CA ILE A 209 19.89 -3.14 16.90
C ILE A 209 21.01 -3.68 15.97
N ASN A 210 20.64 -4.55 15.03
CA ASN A 210 21.51 -5.22 14.07
C ASN A 210 22.56 -6.19 14.64
N GLU A 211 22.50 -6.54 15.92
CA GLU A 211 23.31 -7.64 16.44
C GLU A 211 22.66 -9.00 16.14
N VAL A 212 23.48 -10.03 15.92
CA VAL A 212 23.00 -11.38 15.57
C VAL A 212 22.35 -12.02 16.80
N CYS A 213 21.14 -12.53 16.64
CA CYS A 213 20.36 -13.17 17.70
C CYS A 213 19.82 -14.53 17.23
N GLN A 214 19.45 -15.41 18.16
CA GLN A 214 18.69 -16.63 17.84
C GLN A 214 17.22 -16.52 18.27
N TYR A 215 16.97 -15.84 19.39
CA TYR A 215 15.64 -15.69 20.01
C TYR A 215 15.35 -14.24 20.40
N ASP A 216 14.06 -13.89 20.49
CA ASP A 216 13.60 -12.53 20.81
C ASP A 216 14.06 -12.03 22.18
N ASN A 217 14.17 -12.93 23.16
CA ASN A 217 14.62 -12.58 24.51
C ASN A 217 16.10 -12.17 24.57
N GLU A 218 16.89 -12.44 23.53
CA GLU A 218 18.26 -11.95 23.40
C GLU A 218 18.30 -10.46 23.07
N CYS A 219 17.23 -9.90 22.50
CA CYS A 219 17.17 -8.50 22.10
C CYS A 219 16.58 -7.63 23.21
N ARG A 220 16.86 -6.33 23.17
CA ARG A 220 16.27 -5.34 24.06
C ARG A 220 14.77 -5.10 23.79
N LEU A 221 13.95 -6.02 24.29
CA LEU A 221 12.47 -5.95 24.21
C LEU A 221 11.91 -4.73 24.93
N ASP A 222 12.58 -4.24 25.97
CA ASP A 222 12.27 -2.97 26.66
C ASP A 222 12.36 -1.76 25.71
N LEU A 223 13.11 -1.91 24.62
CA LEU A 223 13.23 -0.94 23.54
C LEU A 223 12.40 -1.28 22.31
N GLY A 224 11.53 -2.29 22.34
CA GLY A 224 10.75 -2.71 21.18
C GLY A 224 11.57 -3.42 20.08
N ILE A 225 12.73 -3.99 20.43
CA ILE A 225 13.60 -4.72 19.51
C ILE A 225 13.35 -6.24 19.62
N THR A 226 13.04 -6.91 18.52
CA THR A 226 12.82 -8.36 18.38
C THR A 226 13.84 -9.02 17.45
N CYS A 227 13.99 -10.34 17.55
CA CYS A 227 14.94 -11.11 16.76
C CYS A 227 14.32 -11.59 15.43
N ASP A 228 14.52 -10.81 14.37
CA ASP A 228 13.88 -11.05 13.07
C ASP A 228 14.89 -11.45 11.98
N LEU A 229 14.41 -12.18 10.97
CA LEU A 229 15.22 -12.56 9.80
C LEU A 229 15.57 -11.30 8.99
N LYS A 230 16.87 -11.12 8.73
CA LYS A 230 17.30 -10.13 7.74
C LYS A 230 16.84 -10.60 6.37
N THR A 231 16.05 -9.79 5.69
CA THR A 231 15.54 -10.07 4.33
C THR A 231 16.69 -10.55 3.44
N GLY A 232 16.65 -11.81 3.01
CA GLY A 232 17.69 -12.44 2.18
C GLY A 232 18.82 -13.17 2.92
N ALA A 233 18.78 -13.32 4.25
CA ALA A 233 19.78 -14.08 5.02
C ALA A 233 19.14 -15.06 6.02
N ASN A 234 19.76 -16.24 6.21
CA ASN A 234 19.38 -17.22 7.22
C ASN A 234 19.82 -16.85 8.66
N ILE A 235 20.27 -15.60 8.86
CA ILE A 235 20.78 -15.11 10.14
C ILE A 235 19.81 -14.06 10.67
N ARG A 236 19.29 -14.29 11.88
CA ARG A 236 18.40 -13.34 12.55
C ARG A 236 19.21 -12.24 13.23
N HIS A 237 18.67 -11.04 13.23
CA HIS A 237 19.26 -9.88 13.87
C HIS A 237 18.20 -9.17 14.71
N CYS A 238 18.64 -8.53 15.79
CA CYS A 238 17.79 -7.68 16.59
C CYS A 238 17.33 -6.47 15.76
N ARG A 239 16.02 -6.32 15.56
CA ARG A 239 15.36 -5.31 14.72
C ARG A 239 14.15 -4.77 15.45
N CYS A 240 13.74 -3.54 15.16
CA CYS A 240 12.47 -3.05 15.70
C CYS A 240 11.31 -3.96 15.27
N MET A 241 10.34 -4.18 16.16
CA MET A 241 9.07 -4.81 15.79
C MET A 241 8.49 -4.11 14.56
N GLY A 242 7.83 -4.83 13.64
CA GLY A 242 7.51 -4.35 12.29
C GLY A 242 6.76 -3.02 12.17
N GLU A 243 6.15 -2.52 13.24
CA GLU A 243 5.44 -1.24 13.32
C GLU A 243 6.30 -0.08 13.88
N TYR A 244 7.57 -0.33 14.19
CA TYR A 244 8.47 0.58 14.91
C TYR A 244 9.73 0.84 14.08
N TYR A 245 10.30 2.04 14.18
CA TYR A 245 11.57 2.39 13.53
C TYR A 245 12.63 2.76 14.58
N TRP A 246 13.89 2.48 14.25
CA TRP A 246 15.03 2.83 15.09
C TRP A 246 15.41 4.29 14.85
N SER A 247 15.38 5.11 15.90
CA SER A 247 15.96 6.45 15.89
C SER A 247 17.32 6.41 16.60
N LYS A 248 18.25 7.29 16.21
CA LYS A 248 19.50 7.47 16.98
C LYS A 248 19.28 8.22 18.30
N ILE A 249 18.13 8.89 18.42
CA ILE A 249 17.80 9.81 19.52
C ILE A 249 16.81 9.16 20.50
N SER A 250 15.93 8.29 19.99
CA SER A 250 14.97 7.51 20.76
C SER A 250 15.11 6.04 20.37
N ASN A 251 14.81 5.13 21.29
CA ASN A 251 14.79 3.67 21.09
C ASN A 251 13.81 3.27 19.95
N CYS A 252 13.42 1.99 19.75
CA CYS A 252 12.36 1.74 18.76
C CYS A 252 11.08 2.44 19.21
N GLY A 253 10.81 3.59 18.57
CA GLY A 253 9.69 4.44 18.89
C GLY A 253 8.47 3.84 18.23
N ALA A 254 7.36 3.78 18.98
CA ALA A 254 6.06 3.73 18.33
C ALA A 254 6.03 4.88 17.34
N LEU A 255 5.42 4.68 16.18
CA LEU A 255 5.18 5.70 15.16
C LEU A 255 4.38 6.87 15.78
N LYS A 256 5.05 7.73 16.55
CA LYS A 256 4.53 8.98 17.07
C LYS A 256 5.07 10.06 16.15
N ILE A 257 4.16 10.57 15.34
CA ILE A 257 4.29 11.79 14.56
C ILE A 257 4.53 12.92 15.57
N GLN A 258 5.78 13.23 15.86
CA GLN A 258 6.16 14.50 16.45
C GLN A 258 7.50 14.92 15.85
N ASP A 259 7.39 15.91 14.97
CA ASP A 259 8.37 16.96 14.72
C ASP A 259 9.82 16.53 14.42
N PHE A 260 10.10 16.57 13.11
CA PHE A 260 11.40 16.75 12.45
C PHE A 260 12.40 15.57 12.45
N VAL A 261 13.07 15.47 11.29
CA VAL A 261 14.27 14.71 10.94
C VAL A 261 14.04 13.30 10.37
N HIS A 262 14.32 13.21 9.07
CA HIS A 262 14.19 12.10 8.13
C HIS A 262 14.90 10.79 8.51
N CYS A 263 14.34 9.66 8.05
CA CYS A 263 14.93 8.77 7.04
C CYS A 263 14.20 7.41 7.07
N THR A 264 13.18 7.22 6.23
CA THR A 264 12.88 5.88 5.70
C THR A 264 12.60 6.00 4.22
N ASP A 265 13.25 5.12 3.47
CA ASP A 265 13.03 4.85 2.07
C ASP A 265 11.55 4.53 1.83
N GLU A 266 11.00 5.01 0.71
CA GLU A 266 9.63 4.77 0.22
C GLU A 266 8.52 5.66 0.79
N ILE A 267 8.62 6.95 0.47
CA ILE A 267 7.43 7.79 0.32
C ILE A 267 6.97 7.69 -1.15
N TYR A 268 5.88 6.97 -1.41
CA TYR A 268 5.19 7.03 -2.71
C TYR A 268 4.22 8.21 -2.73
N ILE A 269 4.74 9.44 -2.88
CA ILE A 269 3.91 10.56 -3.33
C ILE A 269 3.99 10.54 -4.85
N SER A 270 2.98 9.97 -5.51
CA SER A 270 2.85 10.08 -6.96
C SER A 270 1.82 11.14 -7.31
N SER A 271 2.30 12.14 -8.04
CA SER A 271 1.57 13.15 -8.81
C SER A 271 1.00 14.37 -8.06
N CYS A 272 1.09 15.50 -8.76
CA CYS A 272 0.87 16.84 -8.25
C CYS A 272 -0.29 17.47 -9.01
N LEU A 273 -1.06 18.30 -8.33
CA LEU A 273 -1.96 19.25 -8.99
C LEU A 273 -1.35 20.63 -8.89
N VAL A 274 -1.45 21.43 -9.94
CA VAL A 274 -1.07 22.84 -9.91
C VAL A 274 -2.30 23.65 -10.22
N LYS A 275 -2.64 24.57 -9.31
CA LYS A 275 -3.67 25.58 -9.55
C LYS A 275 -3.00 26.95 -9.45
N GLU A 276 -3.25 27.77 -10.46
CA GLU A 276 -2.93 29.20 -10.41
C GLU A 276 -3.95 29.88 -9.50
N ILE A 277 -3.45 30.64 -8.52
CA ILE A 277 -4.26 31.54 -7.70
C ILE A 277 -3.64 32.93 -7.88
N ASP A 278 -4.40 33.84 -8.48
CA ASP A 278 -4.16 35.29 -8.65
C ASP A 278 -2.69 35.77 -8.54
N ASN A 279 -2.14 36.29 -9.65
CA ASN A 279 -0.78 36.88 -9.78
C ASN A 279 0.40 35.90 -9.87
N GLY A 280 0.25 34.77 -10.57
CA GLY A 280 1.38 33.87 -10.86
C GLY A 280 1.88 33.04 -9.67
N ILE A 281 1.07 32.93 -8.61
CA ILE A 281 1.36 32.04 -7.47
C ILE A 281 0.85 30.64 -7.82
N TYR A 282 1.79 29.72 -8.00
CA TYR A 282 1.51 28.32 -8.30
C TYR A 282 1.51 27.48 -7.02
N HIS A 283 0.36 26.91 -6.71
CA HIS A 283 0.19 25.98 -5.60
C HIS A 283 0.36 24.55 -6.11
N ASN A 284 1.47 23.90 -5.76
CA ASN A 284 1.68 22.48 -6.00
C ASN A 284 1.08 21.68 -4.84
N VAL A 285 0.13 20.80 -5.13
CA VAL A 285 -0.57 20.01 -4.13
C VAL A 285 0.14 18.68 -3.90
N ASN A 286 0.70 18.48 -2.71
CA ASN A 286 1.20 17.19 -2.24
C ASN A 286 0.15 16.48 -1.44
N ILE A 287 -0.10 15.23 -1.78
CA ILE A 287 -1.01 14.40 -1.01
C ILE A 287 -0.17 13.65 0.04
N ARG A 288 -0.43 13.91 1.32
CA ARG A 288 0.22 13.26 2.46
C ARG A 288 -0.82 12.64 3.37
N GLN A 289 -0.57 11.44 3.87
CA GLN A 289 -1.34 10.89 4.97
C GLN A 289 -0.73 11.37 6.30
N ILE A 290 -1.47 12.15 7.11
CA ILE A 290 -1.01 12.58 8.44
C ILE A 290 -1.29 11.47 9.46
N GLN A 291 -2.53 10.99 9.53
CA GLN A 291 -3.01 9.93 10.43
C GLN A 291 -3.91 8.96 9.66
N ASP A 292 -4.29 7.83 10.28
CA ASP A 292 -4.88 6.65 9.64
C ASP A 292 -6.01 6.93 8.62
N ASP A 293 -6.73 8.06 8.73
CA ASP A 293 -7.74 8.48 7.72
C ASP A 293 -7.64 9.96 7.27
N GLU A 294 -6.64 10.70 7.74
CA GLU A 294 -6.48 12.12 7.39
C GLU A 294 -5.47 12.29 6.26
N ILE A 295 -5.96 12.79 5.13
CA ILE A 295 -5.15 13.12 3.96
C ILE A 295 -5.03 14.63 3.91
N GLU A 296 -3.82 15.11 4.13
CA GLU A 296 -3.42 16.50 3.99
C GLU A 296 -2.93 16.76 2.58
N PHE A 297 -3.27 17.93 2.08
CA PHE A 297 -2.84 18.42 0.80
C PHE A 297 -1.86 19.56 1.06
N ASP A 298 -0.55 19.27 1.15
CA ASP A 298 0.47 20.31 1.39
C ASP A 298 0.68 21.12 0.12
N TYR A 299 0.59 22.44 0.22
CA TYR A 299 0.84 23.33 -0.90
C TYR A 299 2.28 23.83 -0.88
N PHE A 300 3.03 23.56 -1.94
CA PHE A 300 4.31 24.22 -2.18
C PHE A 300 4.08 25.36 -3.15
N VAL A 301 4.33 26.57 -2.69
CA VAL A 301 4.31 27.76 -3.52
C VAL A 301 5.64 27.88 -4.25
N LEU A 302 5.61 27.81 -5.58
CA LEU A 302 6.76 28.17 -6.41
C LEU A 302 6.77 29.68 -6.61
N ASP A 303 7.28 30.42 -5.62
CA ASP A 303 7.48 31.86 -5.74
C ASP A 303 8.84 32.12 -6.39
N SER A 304 8.87 32.11 -7.72
CA SER A 304 10.05 32.53 -8.49
C SER A 304 9.62 33.55 -9.53
N PRO A 305 10.22 34.76 -9.55
CA PRO A 305 9.90 35.79 -10.54
C PRO A 305 10.24 35.37 -11.98
N GLU A 306 11.01 34.30 -12.15
CA GLU A 306 11.36 33.73 -13.46
C GLU A 306 10.31 32.74 -13.99
N ILE A 307 9.34 32.36 -13.15
CA ILE A 307 8.28 31.41 -13.45
C ILE A 307 6.98 32.20 -13.52
N GLN A 308 6.63 32.70 -14.71
CA GLN A 308 5.40 33.49 -14.86
C GLN A 308 4.18 32.61 -15.06
N GLU A 309 4.31 31.50 -15.80
CA GLU A 309 3.22 30.53 -15.93
C GLU A 309 3.67 29.08 -16.12
N ILE A 310 3.17 28.15 -15.30
CA ILE A 310 3.34 26.69 -15.48
C ILE A 310 1.98 26.02 -15.65
N GLU A 311 1.75 25.38 -16.79
CA GLU A 311 0.47 24.68 -17.09
C GLU A 311 0.21 23.52 -16.12
N ARG A 312 1.23 22.70 -15.90
CA ARG A 312 1.16 21.49 -15.08
C ARG A 312 2.55 21.04 -14.68
N ILE A 313 2.66 20.50 -13.46
CA ILE A 313 3.89 19.94 -12.92
C ILE A 313 3.68 18.47 -12.60
N GLU A 314 4.62 17.63 -13.01
CA GLU A 314 4.73 16.26 -12.54
C GLU A 314 6.02 16.09 -11.74
N CYS A 315 5.92 15.44 -10.58
CA CYS A 315 7.07 15.25 -9.72
C CYS A 315 7.31 13.78 -9.41
N CYS A 316 8.57 13.43 -9.23
CA CYS A 316 8.99 12.14 -8.71
C CYS A 316 10.07 12.31 -7.63
N TRP A 317 10.03 11.46 -6.61
CA TRP A 317 11.07 11.40 -5.59
C TRP A 317 12.25 10.54 -6.05
N SER A 318 13.47 10.96 -5.72
CA SER A 318 14.70 10.15 -5.82
C SER A 318 15.70 10.58 -4.76
N ILE A 319 16.16 9.63 -3.93
CA ILE A 319 17.12 9.78 -2.80
C ILE A 319 17.12 11.18 -2.17
N ASN A 320 16.22 11.42 -1.19
CA ASN A 320 16.10 12.68 -0.45
C ASN A 320 15.84 13.96 -1.28
N LYS A 321 15.64 13.82 -2.59
CA LYS A 321 15.30 14.91 -3.48
C LYS A 321 14.01 14.60 -4.22
N ARG A 322 13.33 15.65 -4.63
CA ARG A 322 12.14 15.62 -5.45
C ARG A 322 12.42 16.40 -6.73
N TYR A 323 12.13 15.77 -7.84
CA TYR A 323 12.34 16.29 -9.18
C TYR A 323 10.99 16.58 -9.78
N CYS A 324 10.70 17.85 -10.01
CA CYS A 324 9.47 18.34 -10.56
C CYS A 324 9.72 18.89 -11.97
N PHE A 325 8.91 18.47 -12.92
CA PHE A 325 8.98 18.86 -14.31
C PHE A 325 7.71 19.61 -14.66
N GLY A 326 7.85 20.84 -15.15
CA GLY A 326 6.73 21.67 -15.60
C GLY A 326 7.00 22.27 -16.98
N ILE A 327 5.94 22.68 -17.66
CA ILE A 327 6.03 23.39 -18.95
C ILE A 327 5.79 24.87 -18.67
N ASP A 328 6.75 25.68 -19.04
CA ASP A 328 6.65 27.15 -19.02
C ASP A 328 5.74 27.59 -20.18
N ASN A 329 4.56 28.16 -19.89
CA ASN A 329 3.54 28.45 -20.91
C ASN A 329 4.02 29.47 -21.95
N GLU A 330 4.81 30.46 -21.52
CA GLU A 330 5.27 31.53 -22.41
C GLU A 330 6.28 31.00 -23.42
N THR A 331 7.21 30.17 -22.95
CA THR A 331 8.34 29.71 -23.77
C THR A 331 8.15 28.32 -24.35
N ASN A 332 7.12 27.58 -23.90
CA ASN A 332 6.94 26.15 -24.16
C ASN A 332 8.21 25.34 -23.89
N LYS A 333 8.99 25.73 -22.88
CA LYS A 333 10.22 25.04 -22.48
C LYS A 333 9.97 24.23 -21.24
N LEU A 334 10.68 23.10 -21.13
CA LEU A 334 10.61 22.29 -19.93
C LEU A 334 11.44 22.93 -18.81
N LEU A 335 10.79 23.17 -17.68
CA LEU A 335 11.40 23.58 -16.43
C LEU A 335 11.55 22.36 -15.52
N ILE A 336 12.72 22.22 -14.93
CA ILE A 336 13.03 21.24 -13.89
C ILE A 336 13.26 21.99 -12.59
N VAL A 337 12.50 21.65 -11.57
CA VAL A 337 12.68 22.13 -10.20
C VAL A 337 13.20 20.96 -9.37
N ILE A 338 14.37 21.12 -8.75
CA ILE A 338 14.96 20.14 -7.85
C ILE A 338 14.78 20.67 -6.44
N ILE A 339 14.06 19.91 -5.63
CA ILE A 339 13.69 20.24 -4.26
C ILE A 339 14.35 19.21 -3.34
N ASP A 340 15.16 19.65 -2.39
CA ASP A 340 15.71 18.79 -1.34
C ASP A 340 14.86 18.91 -0.06
N ILE A 341 15.30 18.24 1.01
CA ILE A 341 14.64 18.30 2.32
C ILE A 341 14.65 19.70 2.97
N ASN A 342 15.52 20.60 2.52
CA ASN A 342 15.66 21.96 3.03
C ASN A 342 14.93 23.00 2.16
N GLY A 343 14.30 22.57 1.06
CA GLY A 343 13.56 23.44 0.14
C GLY A 343 14.05 23.31 -1.30
N ILE A 344 13.91 24.39 -2.08
CA ILE A 344 14.28 24.37 -3.50
C ILE A 344 15.80 24.49 -3.63
N GLU A 345 16.44 23.45 -4.17
CA GLU A 345 17.88 23.40 -4.35
C GLU A 345 18.30 24.11 -5.65
N SER A 346 17.57 23.89 -6.74
CA SER A 346 17.89 24.51 -8.04
C SER A 346 16.74 24.46 -9.05
N TYR A 347 16.83 25.34 -10.05
CA TYR A 347 16.00 25.33 -11.25
C TYR A 347 16.88 25.09 -12.48
N ARG A 348 16.38 24.31 -13.44
CA ARG A 348 17.02 24.12 -14.75
C ARG A 348 15.99 24.23 -15.85
N ARG A 349 16.21 25.13 -16.80
CA ARG A 349 15.39 25.24 -18.01
C ARG A 349 16.08 24.48 -19.14
N ILE A 350 15.37 23.52 -19.75
CA ILE A 350 15.87 22.82 -20.93
C ILE A 350 15.48 23.63 -22.15
N ASN A 351 16.46 23.93 -23.02
CA ASN A 351 16.24 24.73 -24.23
C ASN A 351 15.46 24.01 -25.35
N GLN A 352 14.91 22.84 -25.05
CA GLN A 352 14.06 22.07 -25.96
C GLN A 352 12.61 22.49 -25.76
N SER A 353 11.92 22.83 -26.84
CA SER A 353 10.49 23.15 -26.79
C SER A 353 9.67 21.86 -26.70
N VAL A 354 8.68 21.88 -25.80
CA VAL A 354 7.78 20.76 -25.47
C VAL A 354 6.34 21.25 -25.50
N ILE A 355 5.41 20.36 -25.85
CA ILE A 355 3.96 20.67 -26.00
C ILE A 355 3.04 19.70 -25.26
N GLY A 356 3.57 18.60 -24.74
CA GLY A 356 2.78 17.57 -24.07
C GLY A 356 3.19 17.42 -22.62
N LEU A 357 2.24 17.00 -21.78
CA LEU A 357 2.45 16.87 -20.35
C LEU A 357 3.61 15.92 -20.00
N PRO A 358 4.50 16.31 -19.06
CA PRO A 358 5.59 15.46 -18.63
C PRO A 358 5.06 14.23 -17.89
N ASN A 359 5.65 13.06 -18.13
CA ASN A 359 5.43 11.85 -17.33
C ASN A 359 6.77 11.46 -16.70
N VAL A 360 6.85 11.53 -15.37
CA VAL A 360 8.12 11.44 -14.64
C VAL A 360 8.21 10.13 -13.87
N LEU A 361 9.30 9.40 -14.10
CA LEU A 361 9.54 8.07 -13.52
C LEU A 361 10.90 8.01 -12.84
N ARG A 362 11.00 7.31 -11.71
CA ARG A 362 12.27 6.93 -11.07
C ARG A 362 12.70 5.54 -11.52
N GLN A 363 13.83 5.44 -12.21
CA GLN A 363 14.45 4.17 -12.55
C GLN A 363 15.10 3.48 -11.34
N THR A 364 15.40 2.19 -11.48
CA THR A 364 15.94 1.38 -10.37
C THR A 364 17.35 1.76 -9.91
N ASP A 365 18.10 2.48 -10.75
CA ASP A 365 19.40 3.05 -10.39
C ASP A 365 19.26 4.44 -9.72
N ASN A 366 18.01 4.80 -9.38
CA ASN A 366 17.55 6.09 -8.87
C ASN A 366 17.54 7.22 -9.90
N THR A 367 17.96 7.00 -11.14
CA THR A 367 17.86 8.06 -12.17
C THR A 367 16.41 8.46 -12.38
N VAL A 368 16.19 9.76 -12.59
CA VAL A 368 14.86 10.28 -12.88
C VAL A 368 14.75 10.54 -14.37
N VAL A 369 13.73 9.97 -14.98
CA VAL A 369 13.45 10.13 -16.41
C VAL A 369 12.10 10.78 -16.60
N CYS A 370 12.08 11.88 -17.33
CA CYS A 370 10.87 12.54 -17.77
C CYS A 370 10.63 12.24 -19.26
N TYR A 371 9.44 11.73 -19.57
CA TYR A 371 8.96 11.52 -20.93
C TYR A 371 8.00 12.64 -21.31
N VAL A 372 8.29 13.37 -22.39
CA VAL A 372 7.56 14.61 -22.75
C VAL A 372 7.45 14.76 -24.27
N GLU A 373 6.39 15.41 -24.77
CA GLU A 373 6.19 15.63 -26.22
C GLU A 373 6.97 16.84 -26.66
N GLY A 374 7.89 16.64 -27.61
CA GLY A 374 8.56 17.76 -28.27
C GLY A 374 7.61 18.50 -29.20
N ASN A 375 7.92 19.75 -29.52
CA ASN A 375 7.13 20.55 -30.48
C ASN A 375 7.10 19.94 -31.91
N ASP A 376 7.98 18.99 -32.20
CA ASP A 376 7.99 18.18 -33.42
C ASP A 376 7.12 16.91 -33.31
N SER A 377 6.30 16.84 -32.26
CA SER A 377 5.49 15.69 -31.82
C SER A 377 6.30 14.43 -31.50
N ASN A 378 7.63 14.49 -31.38
CA ASN A 378 8.40 13.30 -31.02
C ASN A 378 8.36 13.04 -29.52
N LEU A 379 8.44 11.75 -29.15
CA LEU A 379 8.68 11.36 -27.76
C LEU A 379 10.11 11.75 -27.36
N LEU A 380 10.24 12.66 -26.39
CA LEU A 380 11.51 13.01 -25.77
C LEU A 380 11.63 12.28 -24.43
N SER A 381 12.84 11.82 -24.11
CA SER A 381 13.20 11.36 -22.77
C SER A 381 14.34 12.20 -22.21
N ILE A 382 14.18 12.68 -20.99
CA ILE A 382 15.10 13.58 -20.31
C ILE A 382 15.55 12.89 -19.03
N THR A 383 16.84 12.58 -18.93
CA THR A 383 17.39 11.81 -17.81
C THR A 383 18.23 12.70 -16.89
N ILE A 384 17.98 12.61 -15.59
CA ILE A 384 18.73 13.28 -14.53
C ILE A 384 19.39 12.23 -13.65
N GLU A 385 20.69 12.40 -13.40
CA GLU A 385 21.41 11.61 -12.39
C GLU A 385 21.32 12.30 -11.03
N PRO A 386 20.66 11.70 -10.02
CA PRO A 386 20.44 12.36 -8.74
C PRO A 386 21.74 12.64 -7.97
N LYS A 387 22.77 11.79 -8.15
CA LYS A 387 24.03 11.89 -7.40
C LYS A 387 24.71 13.25 -7.58
N ASN A 388 24.67 13.78 -8.81
CA ASN A 388 25.32 15.04 -9.15
C ASN A 388 24.32 16.13 -9.56
N ASN A 389 23.01 15.81 -9.56
CA ASN A 389 21.96 16.62 -10.20
C ASN A 389 22.28 16.97 -11.66
N ASP A 390 23.10 16.17 -12.33
CA ASP A 390 23.52 16.46 -13.69
C ASP A 390 22.44 16.01 -14.67
N LEU A 391 22.04 16.94 -15.54
CA LEU A 391 21.24 16.63 -16.71
C LEU A 391 22.14 15.77 -17.61
N LEU A 392 21.85 14.48 -17.65
CA LEU A 392 22.68 13.55 -18.40
C LEU A 392 22.47 13.79 -19.89
N THR A 393 21.22 13.69 -20.34
CA THR A 393 20.91 13.67 -21.76
C THR A 393 19.45 14.01 -22.05
N VAL A 394 19.22 14.60 -23.23
CA VAL A 394 17.91 14.66 -23.88
C VAL A 394 17.99 13.75 -25.09
N HIS A 395 17.15 12.71 -25.13
CA HIS A 395 17.07 11.79 -26.25
C HIS A 395 15.72 11.89 -26.95
N GLN A 396 15.75 12.01 -28.26
CA GLN A 396 14.58 11.79 -29.11
C GLN A 396 14.40 10.28 -29.29
N ARG A 397 13.25 9.76 -28.86
CA ARG A 397 12.96 8.33 -28.85
C ARG A 397 12.19 7.85 -30.08
N GLY A 398 12.01 8.73 -31.08
CA GLY A 398 11.23 8.44 -32.27
C GLY A 398 9.72 8.42 -31.98
N GLY A 399 8.95 8.19 -33.03
CA GLY A 399 7.49 8.13 -32.98
C GLY A 399 6.83 9.51 -32.82
N LYS A 400 5.89 9.83 -33.72
CA LYS A 400 5.07 11.03 -33.58
C LYS A 400 3.90 10.73 -32.65
N THR A 401 3.94 11.29 -31.46
CA THR A 401 2.89 11.14 -30.45
C THR A 401 1.76 12.13 -30.69
N TYR A 402 0.57 11.80 -30.21
CA TYR A 402 -0.60 12.66 -30.27
C TYR A 402 -1.49 12.49 -29.02
N GLY A 403 -1.31 13.38 -28.05
CA GLY A 403 -2.11 13.45 -26.83
C GLY A 403 -1.47 12.76 -25.63
N GLU A 404 -2.29 12.42 -24.63
CA GLU A 404 -1.82 11.89 -23.35
C GLU A 404 -1.11 10.54 -23.47
N ARG A 405 -0.18 10.32 -22.55
CA ARG A 405 0.71 9.17 -22.52
C ARG A 405 0.59 8.44 -21.20
N SER A 406 0.89 7.15 -21.22
CA SER A 406 1.00 6.32 -20.03
C SER A 406 2.37 5.67 -20.03
N CYS A 407 3.28 6.21 -19.22
CA CYS A 407 4.58 5.60 -19.01
C CYS A 407 4.68 4.98 -17.61
N PHE A 408 5.37 3.86 -17.50
CA PHE A 408 5.69 3.19 -16.25
C PHE A 408 6.97 2.36 -16.39
N ILE A 409 7.52 1.89 -15.27
CA ILE A 409 8.66 0.97 -15.26
C ILE A 409 8.15 -0.43 -14.96
N ALA A 410 8.48 -1.39 -15.83
CA ALA A 410 8.15 -2.78 -15.62
C ALA A 410 9.10 -3.45 -14.62
N ILE A 411 8.74 -4.64 -14.14
CA ILE A 411 9.53 -5.42 -13.17
C ILE A 411 10.94 -5.73 -13.71
N ASN A 412 11.09 -5.90 -15.02
CA ASN A 412 12.38 -6.10 -15.68
C ASN A 412 13.21 -4.80 -15.82
N ARG A 413 12.79 -3.71 -15.18
CA ARG A 413 13.42 -2.38 -15.18
C ARG A 413 13.40 -1.66 -16.53
N THR A 414 12.66 -2.18 -17.50
CA THR A 414 12.41 -1.51 -18.78
C THR A 414 11.29 -0.50 -18.57
N ALA A 415 11.52 0.74 -18.96
CA ALA A 415 10.48 1.76 -19.04
C ALA A 415 9.67 1.54 -20.31
N TYR A 416 8.35 1.51 -20.18
CA TYR A 416 7.43 1.44 -21.30
C TYR A 416 6.63 2.74 -21.34
N CYS A 417 6.51 3.32 -22.53
CA CYS A 417 5.64 4.46 -22.77
C CYS A 417 4.62 4.09 -23.85
N PHE A 418 3.35 4.09 -23.46
CA PHE A 418 2.20 3.91 -24.34
C PHE A 418 1.64 5.27 -24.70
N TYR A 419 1.40 5.48 -25.98
CA TYR A 419 0.78 6.69 -26.46
C TYR A 419 -0.04 6.41 -27.71
N ARG A 420 -0.93 7.35 -28.01
CA ARG A 420 -1.60 7.37 -29.30
C ARG A 420 -0.70 8.09 -30.30
N ASP A 421 -0.43 7.50 -31.45
CA ASP A 421 0.34 8.16 -32.51
C ASP A 421 -0.53 9.08 -33.40
N ILE A 422 0.10 9.73 -34.38
CA ILE A 422 -0.61 10.62 -35.33
C ILE A 422 -1.64 9.91 -36.21
N ASP A 423 -1.45 8.61 -36.45
CA ASP A 423 -2.37 7.76 -37.20
C ASP A 423 -3.48 7.20 -36.28
N ARG A 424 -3.45 7.61 -35.00
CA ARG A 424 -4.37 7.22 -33.93
C ARG A 424 -4.28 5.74 -33.57
N HIS A 425 -3.11 5.15 -33.75
CA HIS A 425 -2.80 3.81 -33.26
C HIS A 425 -2.24 3.83 -31.84
N LEU A 426 -2.30 2.69 -31.15
CA LEU A 426 -1.59 2.50 -29.89
C LEU A 426 -0.15 2.12 -30.20
N THR A 427 0.79 2.99 -29.82
CA THR A 427 2.22 2.76 -30.01
C THR A 427 2.89 2.62 -28.65
N VAL A 428 3.79 1.65 -28.55
CA VAL A 428 4.61 1.43 -27.35
C VAL A 428 6.08 1.56 -27.70
N VAL A 429 6.78 2.32 -26.86
CA VAL A 429 8.24 2.45 -26.89
C VAL A 429 8.78 1.82 -25.62
N ALA A 430 9.64 0.81 -25.78
CA ALA A 430 10.32 0.12 -24.69
C ALA A 430 11.77 0.57 -24.57
N MET A 431 12.19 0.98 -23.37
CA MET A 431 13.45 1.65 -23.10
C MET A 431 14.17 1.03 -21.90
N ASN A 432 15.45 0.68 -22.07
CA ASN A 432 16.28 0.17 -20.98
C ASN A 432 17.48 1.12 -20.79
N GLY A 433 17.35 2.00 -19.80
CA GLY A 433 18.28 3.12 -19.62
C GLY A 433 18.30 4.07 -20.82
N THR A 434 19.47 4.25 -21.44
CA THR A 434 19.64 5.16 -22.58
C THR A 434 19.35 4.52 -23.93
N THR A 435 19.16 3.21 -24.03
CA THR A 435 18.90 2.54 -25.32
C THR A 435 17.40 2.30 -25.54
N THR A 436 16.92 2.65 -26.73
CA THR A 436 15.60 2.23 -27.20
C THR A 436 15.73 0.79 -27.66
N ILE A 437 14.96 -0.12 -27.05
CA ILE A 437 15.05 -1.55 -27.38
C ILE A 437 14.13 -1.85 -28.56
N GLN A 438 12.91 -1.30 -28.55
CA GLN A 438 11.88 -1.70 -29.50
C GLN A 438 10.78 -0.66 -29.60
N ASP A 439 10.41 -0.32 -30.83
CA ASP A 439 9.15 0.34 -31.17
C ASP A 439 8.21 -0.74 -31.69
N VAL A 440 7.13 -1.00 -30.95
CA VAL A 440 6.07 -1.91 -31.43
C VAL A 440 4.86 -1.04 -31.75
N HIS A 441 4.53 -0.97 -33.04
CA HIS A 441 3.25 -0.44 -33.48
C HIS A 441 2.24 -1.58 -33.30
N MET A 442 1.26 -1.37 -32.44
CA MET A 442 0.14 -2.30 -32.34
C MET A 442 -0.91 -1.83 -33.33
N ASP A 443 -1.03 -2.57 -34.43
CA ASP A 443 -2.09 -2.34 -35.39
C ASP A 443 -3.42 -2.33 -34.66
N VAL A 444 -4.08 -1.19 -34.71
CA VAL A 444 -5.42 -1.05 -34.19
C VAL A 444 -6.36 -1.62 -35.23
N HIS A 445 -7.47 -2.21 -34.78
CA HIS A 445 -8.50 -2.67 -35.68
C HIS A 445 -8.87 -1.55 -36.67
N PRO A 446 -8.87 -1.79 -37.99
CA PRO A 446 -8.91 -0.74 -39.02
C PRO A 446 -10.14 0.16 -38.96
N ASP A 447 -11.20 -0.28 -38.28
CA ASP A 447 -12.47 0.44 -38.15
C ASP A 447 -12.58 1.31 -36.89
N THR A 448 -11.60 1.26 -35.99
CA THR A 448 -11.71 1.88 -34.67
C THR A 448 -10.41 2.60 -34.32
N ASN A 449 -10.36 3.93 -34.49
CA ASN A 449 -9.19 4.74 -34.09
C ASN A 449 -9.29 5.18 -32.63
N LEU A 450 -8.15 5.32 -31.94
CA LEU A 450 -8.13 5.85 -30.58
C LEU A 450 -8.56 7.33 -30.56
N LYS A 451 -9.55 7.65 -29.73
CA LYS A 451 -10.03 9.02 -29.48
C LYS A 451 -9.28 9.69 -28.32
N THR A 452 -8.79 8.92 -27.35
CA THR A 452 -8.01 9.41 -26.20
C THR A 452 -6.63 8.77 -26.15
N GLY A 453 -5.74 9.30 -25.30
CA GLY A 453 -4.53 8.59 -24.90
C GLY A 453 -4.87 7.29 -24.15
N PRO A 454 -3.95 6.31 -24.09
CA PRO A 454 -4.15 5.09 -23.34
C PRO A 454 -3.87 5.27 -21.84
N SER A 455 -4.47 4.41 -21.02
CA SER A 455 -4.06 4.15 -19.64
C SER A 455 -3.69 2.68 -19.51
N CYS A 456 -2.44 2.42 -19.15
CA CYS A 456 -1.86 1.09 -19.14
C CYS A 456 -1.22 0.76 -17.80
N GLY A 457 -1.17 -0.53 -17.43
CA GLY A 457 -0.49 -0.98 -16.22
C GLY A 457 -0.34 -2.49 -16.13
N TRP A 458 0.72 -2.92 -15.45
CA TRP A 458 1.00 -4.32 -15.18
C TRP A 458 0.17 -4.86 -14.02
N VAL A 459 -0.15 -6.14 -14.13
CA VAL A 459 -0.91 -6.91 -13.16
C VAL A 459 -0.31 -8.30 -13.05
N GLY A 460 -0.27 -8.82 -11.82
CA GLY A 460 0.16 -10.19 -11.53
C GLY A 460 1.65 -10.30 -11.22
N THR A 461 2.10 -11.54 -11.19
CA THR A 461 3.46 -11.94 -10.77
C THR A 461 4.33 -12.23 -11.99
N ASN A 462 5.64 -12.39 -11.82
CA ASN A 462 6.57 -12.73 -12.92
C ASN A 462 6.14 -13.93 -13.80
N ILE A 463 5.32 -14.85 -13.28
CA ILE A 463 4.85 -16.03 -14.02
C ILE A 463 3.53 -15.74 -14.77
N LEU A 464 2.72 -14.82 -14.24
CA LEU A 464 1.39 -14.48 -14.76
C LEU A 464 1.29 -12.97 -15.00
N LEU A 465 2.35 -12.42 -15.57
CA LEU A 465 2.47 -10.99 -15.75
C LEU A 465 1.61 -10.59 -16.96
N LYS A 466 0.55 -9.84 -16.69
CA LYS A 466 -0.35 -9.30 -17.71
C LYS A 466 -0.21 -7.79 -17.77
N LEU A 467 -0.15 -7.25 -18.98
CA LEU A 467 -0.25 -5.82 -19.20
C LEU A 467 -1.63 -5.52 -19.74
N TYR A 468 -2.36 -4.61 -19.09
CA TYR A 468 -3.61 -4.10 -19.62
C TYR A 468 -3.41 -2.69 -20.15
N CYS A 469 -4.11 -2.37 -21.24
CA CYS A 469 -4.24 -1.02 -21.77
C CYS A 469 -5.71 -0.73 -22.08
N PHE A 470 -6.15 0.46 -21.71
CA PHE A 470 -7.51 0.96 -21.90
C PHE A 470 -7.48 2.28 -22.64
N ALA A 471 -8.41 2.49 -23.57
CA ALA A 471 -8.58 3.76 -24.26
C ALA A 471 -10.03 3.94 -24.73
N VAL A 472 -10.44 5.19 -24.93
CA VAL A 472 -11.69 5.51 -25.62
C VAL A 472 -11.43 5.56 -27.11
N PHE A 473 -12.33 4.96 -27.89
CA PHE A 473 -12.27 4.93 -29.34
C PHE A 473 -13.28 5.88 -29.98
N ASN A 474 -13.26 5.99 -31.32
CA ASN A 474 -14.21 6.85 -32.04
C ASN A 474 -15.69 6.47 -31.85
N ASP A 475 -15.99 5.24 -31.45
CA ASP A 475 -17.33 4.79 -31.05
C ASP A 475 -17.73 5.26 -29.64
N GLU A 476 -16.85 6.02 -28.98
CA GLU A 476 -17.02 6.60 -27.65
C GLU A 476 -17.22 5.54 -26.55
N LYS A 477 -16.78 4.32 -26.83
CA LYS A 477 -16.69 3.23 -25.87
C LYS A 477 -15.25 3.03 -25.42
N ILE A 478 -15.11 2.43 -24.24
CA ILE A 478 -13.81 2.02 -23.73
C ILE A 478 -13.50 0.64 -24.30
N HIS A 479 -12.35 0.55 -24.96
CA HIS A 479 -11.80 -0.72 -25.39
C HIS A 479 -10.61 -1.08 -24.51
N ARG A 480 -10.39 -2.38 -24.40
CA ARG A 480 -9.29 -2.97 -23.66
C ARG A 480 -8.50 -3.90 -24.57
N ILE A 481 -7.19 -3.81 -24.47
CA ILE A 481 -6.25 -4.79 -25.00
C ILE A 481 -5.39 -5.32 -23.85
N GLU A 482 -5.01 -6.58 -23.90
CA GLU A 482 -4.08 -7.18 -22.94
C GLU A 482 -2.89 -7.84 -23.64
N GLN A 483 -1.72 -7.78 -23.00
CA GLN A 483 -0.55 -8.58 -23.35
C GLN A 483 -0.44 -9.75 -22.37
N LYS A 484 -0.39 -10.96 -22.92
CA LYS A 484 -0.22 -12.21 -22.17
C LYS A 484 0.88 -13.03 -22.83
N ASP A 485 1.86 -13.47 -22.07
CA ASP A 485 3.01 -14.24 -22.57
C ASP A 485 3.74 -13.54 -23.73
N ASN A 486 3.89 -12.21 -23.63
CA ASN A 486 4.40 -11.30 -24.66
C ASN A 486 3.57 -11.20 -25.96
N ILE A 487 2.40 -11.84 -26.02
CA ILE A 487 1.48 -11.78 -27.16
C ILE A 487 0.35 -10.82 -26.83
N TRP A 488 0.10 -9.86 -27.73
CA TRP A 488 -1.04 -8.96 -27.61
C TRP A 488 -2.31 -9.64 -28.11
N THR A 489 -3.39 -9.49 -27.34
CA THR A 489 -4.73 -9.88 -27.74
C THR A 489 -5.33 -8.86 -28.72
N ASN A 490 -6.50 -9.17 -29.27
CA ASN A 490 -7.28 -8.17 -30.01
C ASN A 490 -7.96 -7.21 -29.04
N TRP A 491 -8.22 -5.98 -29.50
CA TRP A 491 -9.06 -5.03 -28.78
C TRP A 491 -10.46 -5.62 -28.52
N THR A 492 -10.94 -5.44 -27.29
CA THR A 492 -12.25 -5.89 -26.83
C THR A 492 -13.00 -4.72 -26.21
N ILE A 493 -14.26 -4.51 -26.63
CA ILE A 493 -15.12 -3.47 -26.08
C ILE A 493 -15.49 -3.84 -24.64
N MET A 494 -15.32 -2.91 -23.69
CA MET A 494 -15.87 -3.05 -22.36
C MET A 494 -17.38 -2.76 -22.42
N PRO A 495 -18.27 -3.74 -22.13
CA PRO A 495 -19.70 -3.56 -22.30
C PRO A 495 -20.24 -2.39 -21.49
N SER A 496 -20.83 -1.39 -22.16
CA SER A 496 -21.41 -0.21 -21.54
C SER A 496 -22.48 0.42 -22.42
N ASP A 497 -23.57 0.88 -21.81
CA ASP A 497 -24.53 1.78 -22.44
C ASP A 497 -24.06 3.24 -22.44
N LYS A 498 -23.07 3.59 -21.61
CA LYS A 498 -22.53 4.95 -21.46
C LYS A 498 -21.60 5.37 -22.60
N ILE A 499 -21.47 6.68 -22.76
CA ILE A 499 -20.58 7.34 -23.72
C ILE A 499 -19.46 8.00 -22.91
N PHE A 500 -18.22 7.64 -23.22
CA PHE A 500 -17.04 8.16 -22.54
C PHE A 500 -16.27 9.08 -23.48
N ILE A 501 -15.79 10.21 -22.95
CA ILE A 501 -15.09 11.24 -23.75
C ILE A 501 -13.67 11.51 -23.27
N GLN A 502 -13.33 11.10 -22.05
CA GLN A 502 -12.03 11.29 -21.44
C GLN A 502 -11.20 10.01 -21.42
N ARG A 503 -9.88 10.17 -21.26
CA ARG A 503 -8.98 9.04 -21.02
C ARG A 503 -9.44 8.28 -19.76
N PRO A 504 -9.65 6.96 -19.83
CA PRO A 504 -9.96 6.18 -18.65
C PRO A 504 -8.74 6.10 -17.74
N LEU A 505 -8.93 5.96 -16.43
CA LEU A 505 -7.86 5.77 -15.47
C LEU A 505 -7.82 4.31 -15.00
N PHE A 506 -6.72 3.62 -15.27
CA PHE A 506 -6.47 2.27 -14.78
C PHE A 506 -5.67 2.28 -13.49
N VAL A 507 -6.16 1.59 -12.47
CA VAL A 507 -5.49 1.47 -11.17
C VAL A 507 -5.56 0.04 -10.64
N THR A 508 -4.53 -0.35 -9.89
CA THR A 508 -4.40 -1.67 -9.28
C THR A 508 -4.39 -1.55 -7.76
N SER A 509 -5.03 -2.47 -7.04
CA SER A 509 -5.02 -2.45 -5.56
C SER A 509 -3.66 -2.70 -4.95
N LYS A 510 -2.72 -3.23 -5.73
CA LYS A 510 -1.34 -3.51 -5.31
C LYS A 510 -0.33 -2.93 -6.29
N PRO A 511 0.85 -2.51 -5.80
CA PRO A 511 1.90 -2.00 -6.67
C PRO A 511 2.43 -3.12 -7.59
N PRO A 512 3.04 -2.78 -8.74
CA PRO A 512 3.56 -3.77 -9.69
C PRO A 512 4.60 -4.74 -9.09
N GLU A 513 5.27 -4.34 -8.01
CA GLU A 513 6.27 -5.14 -7.31
C GLU A 513 5.66 -6.20 -6.38
N ASP A 514 4.36 -6.10 -6.08
CA ASP A 514 3.68 -7.06 -5.21
C ASP A 514 3.41 -8.38 -5.97
N ILE A 515 4.13 -9.42 -5.57
CA ILE A 515 4.07 -10.77 -6.15
C ILE A 515 2.86 -11.60 -5.68
N SER A 516 1.89 -11.01 -4.99
CA SER A 516 0.70 -11.74 -4.59
C SER A 516 -0.28 -11.92 -5.74
N THR A 517 -0.93 -13.08 -5.76
CA THR A 517 -1.89 -13.45 -6.82
C THR A 517 -3.24 -12.75 -6.66
N ALA A 518 -3.56 -12.26 -5.47
CA ALA A 518 -4.80 -11.54 -5.18
C ALA A 518 -4.62 -10.05 -5.45
N GLN A 519 -4.61 -9.65 -6.72
CA GLN A 519 -4.61 -8.26 -7.14
C GLN A 519 -5.95 -7.93 -7.80
N SER A 520 -6.60 -6.89 -7.30
CA SER A 520 -7.77 -6.30 -7.95
C SER A 520 -7.35 -5.13 -8.83
N CYS A 521 -8.10 -4.91 -9.91
CA CYS A 521 -7.88 -3.83 -10.85
C CYS A 521 -9.18 -3.11 -11.11
N HIS A 522 -9.08 -1.82 -11.34
CA HIS A 522 -10.22 -0.93 -11.51
C HIS A 522 -9.95 0.00 -12.69
N VAL A 523 -10.97 0.19 -13.51
CA VAL A 523 -10.99 1.18 -14.58
C VAL A 523 -12.02 2.21 -14.20
N LEU A 524 -11.58 3.46 -14.08
CA LEU A 524 -12.45 4.59 -13.83
C LEU A 524 -12.61 5.39 -15.12
N ALA A 525 -13.81 5.89 -15.36
CA ALA A 525 -14.12 6.66 -16.55
C ALA A 525 -15.14 7.76 -16.25
N ILE A 526 -15.01 8.88 -16.97
CA ILE A 526 -15.93 10.00 -16.89
C ILE A 526 -16.80 9.97 -18.15
N ASP A 527 -18.12 9.95 -17.95
CA ASP A 527 -19.07 9.98 -19.05
C ASP A 527 -19.34 11.42 -19.54
N THR A 528 -20.17 11.56 -20.56
CA THR A 528 -20.57 12.89 -21.09
C THR A 528 -21.36 13.77 -20.11
N SER A 529 -21.85 13.20 -18.99
CA SER A 529 -22.56 13.93 -17.93
C SER A 529 -21.63 14.35 -16.80
N ASN A 530 -20.31 14.14 -16.96
CA ASN A 530 -19.28 14.34 -15.94
C ASN A 530 -19.45 13.41 -14.72
N GLU A 531 -20.21 12.32 -14.85
CA GLU A 531 -20.35 11.32 -13.81
C GLU A 531 -19.19 10.32 -13.86
N VAL A 532 -18.73 9.88 -12.69
CA VAL A 532 -17.63 8.91 -12.57
C VAL A 532 -18.18 7.51 -12.48
N TYR A 533 -17.76 6.65 -13.40
CA TYR A 533 -18.09 5.23 -13.40
C TYR A 533 -16.84 4.40 -13.12
N VAL A 534 -17.03 3.27 -12.44
CA VAL A 534 -15.97 2.30 -12.17
C VAL A 534 -16.40 0.91 -12.66
N SER A 535 -15.44 0.20 -13.26
CA SER A 535 -15.55 -1.21 -13.61
C SER A 535 -14.37 -1.95 -13.00
N SER A 536 -14.65 -3.06 -12.31
CA SER A 536 -13.68 -3.71 -11.41
C SER A 536 -13.45 -5.17 -11.78
N ASN A 537 -12.24 -5.66 -11.56
CA ASN A 537 -11.88 -7.06 -11.64
C ASN A 537 -11.15 -7.44 -10.34
N THR A 538 -11.78 -8.26 -9.51
CA THR A 538 -11.27 -8.61 -8.18
C THR A 538 -10.04 -9.52 -8.21
N ASN A 539 -9.71 -10.11 -9.37
CA ASN A 539 -8.55 -10.96 -9.54
C ASN A 539 -8.01 -10.84 -10.97
N CYS A 540 -7.55 -9.65 -11.34
CA CYS A 540 -7.15 -9.33 -12.71
C CYS A 540 -5.87 -10.04 -13.18
N ALA A 541 -5.10 -10.63 -12.26
CA ALA A 541 -3.98 -11.51 -12.60
C ALA A 541 -4.46 -12.83 -13.22
N HIS A 542 -5.60 -13.36 -12.77
CA HIS A 542 -6.11 -14.68 -13.17
C HIS A 542 -7.39 -14.63 -14.01
N GLN A 543 -8.19 -13.57 -13.89
CA GLN A 543 -9.47 -13.41 -14.57
C GLN A 543 -9.40 -12.26 -15.56
N GLU A 544 -10.06 -12.43 -16.71
CA GLU A 544 -10.12 -11.43 -17.77
C GLU A 544 -11.44 -10.64 -17.74
N SER A 545 -12.40 -11.01 -16.91
CA SER A 545 -13.70 -10.35 -16.85
C SER A 545 -13.71 -9.16 -15.88
N PHE A 546 -14.18 -8.02 -16.36
CA PHE A 546 -14.50 -6.87 -15.51
C PHE A 546 -15.99 -6.85 -15.22
N SER A 547 -16.36 -6.28 -14.07
CA SER A 547 -17.74 -6.06 -13.67
C SER A 547 -18.46 -5.12 -14.64
N PRO A 548 -19.80 -5.13 -14.68
CA PRO A 548 -20.55 -4.01 -15.25
C PRO A 548 -20.12 -2.68 -14.63
N TRP A 549 -20.28 -1.60 -15.39
CA TRP A 549 -20.02 -0.25 -14.91
C TRP A 549 -20.99 0.12 -13.79
N SER A 550 -20.45 0.57 -12.68
CA SER A 550 -21.22 1.14 -11.56
C SER A 550 -20.89 2.61 -11.41
N LEU A 551 -21.93 3.43 -11.20
CA LEU A 551 -21.75 4.84 -10.85
C LEU A 551 -21.05 4.92 -9.49
N LEU A 552 -19.93 5.64 -9.45
CA LEU A 552 -19.31 6.04 -8.20
C LEU A 552 -20.04 7.27 -7.71
N GLN A 553 -20.61 7.24 -6.51
CA GLN A 553 -21.39 8.37 -6.01
C GLN A 553 -20.48 9.59 -5.84
N THR A 554 -20.80 10.66 -6.58
CA THR A 554 -20.11 11.94 -6.51
C THR A 554 -21.15 13.02 -6.25
N ASP A 555 -20.85 13.94 -5.33
CA ASP A 555 -21.69 15.13 -5.15
C ASP A 555 -21.38 16.19 -6.23
N VAL A 556 -20.24 16.04 -6.93
CA VAL A 556 -19.74 16.93 -7.97
C VAL A 556 -19.25 16.09 -9.16
N GLY A 557 -19.61 16.51 -10.38
CA GLY A 557 -19.10 15.89 -11.60
C GLY A 557 -17.61 16.18 -11.81
N LEU A 558 -16.87 15.26 -12.43
CA LEU A 558 -15.47 15.46 -12.79
C LEU A 558 -15.31 15.80 -14.28
N LEU A 559 -14.39 16.70 -14.60
CA LEU A 559 -13.99 17.04 -15.97
C LEU A 559 -12.89 16.11 -16.49
N SER A 560 -11.94 15.75 -15.63
CA SER A 560 -10.79 14.92 -15.99
C SER A 560 -10.22 14.17 -14.79
N PHE A 561 -9.55 13.06 -15.07
CA PHE A 561 -8.63 12.44 -14.12
C PHE A 561 -7.22 12.99 -14.34
N ASN A 562 -6.57 13.39 -13.27
CA ASN A 562 -5.20 13.87 -13.35
C ASN A 562 -4.20 12.74 -13.07
N GLY A 563 -4.55 11.80 -12.19
CA GLY A 563 -3.71 10.66 -11.88
C GLY A 563 -4.25 9.78 -10.77
N SER A 564 -3.36 8.91 -10.27
CA SER A 564 -3.60 8.06 -9.11
C SER A 564 -2.42 8.15 -8.14
N PHE A 565 -2.70 7.84 -6.88
CA PHE A 565 -1.72 7.82 -5.81
C PHE A 565 -1.92 6.60 -4.93
N ARG A 566 -0.90 6.26 -4.14
CA ARG A 566 -1.00 5.20 -3.14
C ARG A 566 -0.65 5.78 -1.77
N LEU A 567 -1.54 5.55 -0.82
CA LEU A 567 -1.35 5.93 0.58
C LEU A 567 -0.47 4.91 1.29
N ARG A 568 0.04 5.28 2.47
CA ARG A 568 0.98 4.47 3.24
C ARG A 568 0.34 3.18 3.75
N ASP A 569 -0.94 3.25 4.07
CA ASP A 569 -1.77 2.09 4.44
C ASP A 569 -2.10 1.15 3.25
N GLY A 570 -1.56 1.44 2.06
CA GLY A 570 -1.78 0.66 0.85
C GLY A 570 -3.06 1.00 0.10
N ARG A 571 -3.92 1.89 0.60
CA ARG A 571 -5.08 2.41 -0.14
C ARG A 571 -4.62 3.09 -1.41
N VAL A 572 -5.43 2.96 -2.45
CA VAL A 572 -5.16 3.58 -3.76
C VAL A 572 -6.13 4.72 -3.92
N GLY A 573 -5.60 5.92 -4.12
CA GLY A 573 -6.38 7.10 -4.43
C GLY A 573 -6.38 7.41 -5.91
N VAL A 574 -7.43 8.08 -6.35
CA VAL A 574 -7.49 8.77 -7.64
C VAL A 574 -7.88 10.20 -7.40
N TYR A 575 -7.42 11.11 -8.26
CA TYR A 575 -7.78 12.52 -8.17
C TYR A 575 -7.96 13.14 -9.55
N GLY A 576 -8.74 14.20 -9.59
CA GLY A 576 -9.18 14.86 -10.80
C GLY A 576 -9.65 16.28 -10.54
N ILE A 577 -10.09 16.94 -11.60
CA ILE A 577 -10.66 18.29 -11.55
C ILE A 577 -12.19 18.19 -11.68
N GLY A 578 -12.90 18.84 -10.78
CA GLY A 578 -14.36 18.96 -10.81
C GLY A 578 -14.84 19.97 -11.87
N ILE A 579 -16.13 19.94 -12.18
CA ILE A 579 -16.79 20.91 -13.08
C ILE A 579 -16.76 22.37 -12.57
N ASP A 580 -16.34 22.56 -11.32
CA ASP A 580 -16.15 23.82 -10.62
C ASP A 580 -14.67 24.27 -10.57
N ASP A 581 -13.79 23.61 -11.34
CA ASP A 581 -12.35 23.84 -11.38
C ASP A 581 -11.67 23.69 -10.00
N LEU A 582 -12.23 22.86 -9.12
CA LEU A 582 -11.61 22.46 -7.86
C LEU A 582 -11.06 21.03 -7.95
N PRO A 583 -9.98 20.71 -7.22
CA PRO A 583 -9.47 19.36 -7.17
C PRO A 583 -10.29 18.48 -6.24
N TYR A 584 -10.57 17.27 -6.71
CA TYR A 584 -11.28 16.23 -5.97
C TYR A 584 -10.49 14.93 -5.96
N TYR A 585 -10.72 14.10 -4.96
CA TYR A 585 -10.12 12.78 -4.87
C TYR A 585 -11.10 11.75 -4.29
N THR A 586 -10.81 10.48 -4.51
CA THR A 586 -11.44 9.36 -3.81
C THR A 586 -10.39 8.30 -3.54
N THR A 587 -10.57 7.53 -2.48
CA THR A 587 -9.69 6.43 -2.10
C THR A 587 -10.44 5.12 -2.19
N MET A 588 -9.72 4.07 -2.55
CA MET A 588 -10.21 2.71 -2.52
C MET A 588 -9.93 2.12 -1.15
N ASN A 589 -10.98 1.60 -0.52
CA ASN A 589 -10.87 0.85 0.72
C ASN A 589 -10.09 -0.46 0.44
N PRO A 590 -9.04 -0.77 1.21
CA PRO A 590 -8.12 -1.86 0.88
C PRO A 590 -8.72 -3.23 1.21
N VAL A 591 -9.76 -3.29 2.06
CA VAL A 591 -10.45 -4.51 2.48
C VAL A 591 -11.59 -4.86 1.54
N THR A 592 -12.42 -3.86 1.19
CA THR A 592 -13.60 -4.08 0.35
C THR A 592 -13.32 -3.93 -1.14
N HIS A 593 -12.19 -3.30 -1.50
CA HIS A 593 -11.85 -2.91 -2.87
C HIS A 593 -12.90 -2.01 -3.55
N ASN A 594 -13.71 -1.30 -2.75
CA ASN A 594 -14.64 -0.30 -3.22
C ASN A 594 -14.05 1.10 -3.03
N PHE A 595 -14.32 1.99 -3.98
CA PHE A 595 -14.01 3.41 -3.83
C PHE A 595 -14.99 4.09 -2.88
N GLU A 596 -14.46 4.97 -2.04
CA GLU A 596 -15.25 5.89 -1.23
C GLU A 596 -15.92 6.96 -2.12
N PRO A 597 -16.94 7.67 -1.62
CA PRO A 597 -17.46 8.85 -2.32
C PRO A 597 -16.35 9.88 -2.57
N ILE A 598 -16.48 10.61 -3.67
CA ILE A 598 -15.51 11.65 -4.05
C ILE A 598 -15.57 12.81 -3.05
N LYS A 599 -14.41 13.22 -2.56
CA LYS A 599 -14.21 14.29 -1.58
C LYS A 599 -13.45 15.45 -2.22
N LEU A 600 -13.79 16.67 -1.81
CA LEU A 600 -13.02 17.86 -2.17
C LEU A 600 -11.63 17.77 -1.56
N ALA A 601 -10.58 17.99 -2.34
CA ALA A 601 -9.20 17.90 -1.87
C ALA A 601 -8.78 19.11 -1.01
N VAL A 602 -9.56 20.19 -0.99
CA VAL A 602 -9.22 21.43 -0.28
C VAL A 602 -10.43 22.00 0.42
N SER A 603 -10.39 22.13 1.74
CA SER A 603 -11.14 23.20 2.40
C SER A 603 -10.20 24.40 2.49
N PHE A 604 -10.49 25.46 1.74
CA PHE A 604 -9.86 26.76 1.97
C PHE A 604 -10.47 27.31 3.27
N GLU A 605 -9.72 27.26 4.38
CA GLU A 605 -9.99 28.08 5.56
C GLU A 605 -9.32 29.46 5.43
#